data_AF-A0A1I6Y384-F1
#
_entry.id   AF-A0A1I6Y384-F1
#
_cell.length_a   1.000
_cell.length_b   1.000
_cell.length_c   1.000
_cell.angle_alpha   90.00
_cell.angle_beta   90.00
_cell.angle_gamma   90.00
#
_symmetry.space_group_name_H-M   'P 1'
#
loop_
_entity.id
_entity.type
_entity.pdbx_description
1 polymer ?
#
loop_
_entity_poly.entity_id
_entity_poly.type
_entity_poly.pdbx_seq_one_letter_code
_entity_poly.pdbx_strand_id
1 'polypeptide(L)'
;MAFETNISGFEQAKTLLSDIIFKLKSDKKSESDLQKLKLLQARHNNPEFEMEIAELICGDNNSFPYRSSFFLTKFFKDLGLPFEHDGTTRRFWVRDSLLLLDIHDLSLVFRKGLFNKKDFKKYTKENKLDFDSEYQKAIKEFKEILNDSLQIDDGMDLTYLLDLNVNVELLFDRKTRTNDQELDSLINEAKDRFFIPKDKQIALEKLWDAFERIKTYFGSNKKKSSSELVSIASDGFNFEIIESEFKLLTKIGNEYKIRHHEIDKLEVSKSKHIDYLFFRMLSLIDLCIKSINEK
;
A
#
# COMPACT_ATOMS: atom_id res chain seq x y z
N MET A 1 -42.79 4.17 -27.03
CA MET A 1 -41.77 3.77 -26.04
C MET A 1 -41.38 5.03 -25.31
N ALA A 2 -41.86 5.22 -24.08
CA ALA A 2 -41.53 6.43 -23.32
C ALA A 2 -40.07 6.30 -22.86
N PHE A 3 -39.26 7.33 -23.12
CA PHE A 3 -37.93 7.42 -22.53
C PHE A 3 -38.12 7.70 -21.04
N GLU A 4 -37.94 6.71 -20.18
CA GLU A 4 -37.81 6.95 -18.74
C GLU A 4 -36.51 7.70 -18.51
N THR A 5 -36.62 8.98 -18.19
CA THR A 5 -35.48 9.80 -17.77
C THR A 5 -34.96 9.26 -16.45
N ASN A 6 -33.68 8.87 -16.40
CA ASN A 6 -32.99 8.52 -15.16
C ASN A 6 -32.77 9.78 -14.32
N ILE A 7 -33.78 10.16 -13.52
CA ILE A 7 -33.77 11.34 -12.67
C ILE A 7 -32.60 11.28 -11.67
N SER A 8 -32.32 10.10 -11.11
CA SER A 8 -31.21 9.89 -10.18
C SER A 8 -29.85 10.21 -10.81
N GLY A 9 -29.62 9.73 -12.04
CA GLY A 9 -28.39 10.04 -12.78
C GLY A 9 -28.22 11.53 -13.09
N PHE A 10 -29.32 12.25 -13.33
CA PHE A 10 -29.27 13.70 -13.53
C PHE A 10 -28.89 14.45 -12.25
N GLU A 11 -29.47 14.09 -11.11
CA GLU A 11 -29.12 14.72 -9.83
C GLU A 11 -27.69 14.39 -9.41
N GLN A 12 -27.20 13.15 -9.64
CA GLN A 12 -25.79 12.81 -9.45
C GLN A 12 -24.86 13.66 -10.33
N ALA A 13 -25.21 13.85 -11.60
CA ALA A 13 -24.41 14.69 -12.51
C ALA A 13 -24.37 16.16 -12.04
N LYS A 14 -25.48 16.68 -11.53
CA LYS A 14 -25.56 18.03 -10.95
C LYS A 14 -24.69 18.16 -9.69
N THR A 15 -24.69 17.14 -8.84
CA THR A 15 -23.84 17.06 -7.65
C THR A 15 -22.35 17.08 -8.03
N LEU A 16 -21.95 16.24 -8.99
CA LEU A 16 -20.57 16.23 -9.52
C LEU A 16 -20.16 17.59 -10.09
N LEU A 17 -21.06 18.26 -10.81
CA LEU A 17 -20.81 19.60 -11.32
C LEU A 17 -20.62 20.63 -10.18
N SER A 18 -21.43 20.56 -9.12
CA SER A 18 -21.29 21.40 -7.91
C SER A 18 -19.90 21.23 -7.29
N ASP A 19 -19.46 19.98 -7.12
CA ASP A 19 -18.16 19.63 -6.53
C ASP A 19 -16.97 20.13 -7.38
N ILE A 20 -17.07 20.02 -8.71
CA ILE A 20 -16.06 20.57 -9.63
C ILE A 20 -16.00 22.10 -9.52
N ILE A 21 -17.16 22.77 -9.50
CA ILE A 21 -17.24 24.22 -9.35
C ILE A 21 -16.61 24.65 -8.02
N PHE A 22 -16.90 23.94 -6.93
CA PHE A 22 -16.29 24.18 -5.63
C PHE A 22 -14.77 24.03 -5.70
N LYS A 23 -14.26 22.92 -6.27
CA LYS A 23 -12.81 22.66 -6.40
C LYS A 23 -12.07 23.76 -7.17
N LEU A 24 -12.71 24.35 -8.18
CA LEU A 24 -12.13 25.44 -8.97
C LEU A 24 -12.15 26.80 -8.25
N LYS A 25 -13.17 27.04 -7.41
CA LYS A 25 -13.39 28.34 -6.75
C LYS A 25 -12.88 28.39 -5.30
N SER A 26 -12.58 27.25 -4.69
CA SER A 26 -12.18 27.13 -3.28
C SER A 26 -10.95 27.96 -2.94
N ASP A 27 -10.97 28.64 -1.79
CA ASP A 27 -9.79 29.36 -1.30
C ASP A 27 -8.88 28.40 -0.52
N LYS A 28 -7.70 28.11 -1.07
CA LYS A 28 -6.72 27.23 -0.42
C LYS A 28 -6.14 27.79 0.89
N LYS A 29 -6.36 29.07 1.19
CA LYS A 29 -5.99 29.69 2.47
C LYS A 29 -7.08 29.56 3.53
N SER A 30 -8.33 29.27 3.14
CA SER A 30 -9.43 29.03 4.05
C SER A 30 -9.35 27.62 4.62
N GLU A 31 -9.25 27.51 5.95
CA GLU A 31 -9.24 26.22 6.63
C GLU A 31 -10.49 25.40 6.33
N SER A 32 -11.66 26.04 6.27
CA SER A 32 -12.93 25.36 5.97
C SER A 32 -12.98 24.82 4.55
N ASP A 33 -12.34 25.50 3.59
CA ASP A 33 -12.29 25.01 2.21
C ASP A 33 -11.24 23.93 2.06
N LEU A 34 -10.10 24.04 2.75
CA LEU A 34 -9.08 22.99 2.78
C LEU A 34 -9.63 21.67 3.34
N GLN A 35 -10.45 21.73 4.39
CA GLN A 35 -11.12 20.56 4.95
C GLN A 35 -12.06 19.90 3.92
N LYS A 36 -12.88 20.68 3.22
CA LYS A 36 -13.78 20.16 2.17
C LYS A 36 -13.01 19.65 0.95
N LEU A 37 -11.91 20.29 0.56
CA LEU A 37 -11.04 19.84 -0.53
C LEU A 37 -10.41 18.48 -0.22
N LYS A 38 -9.91 18.27 1.02
CA LYS A 38 -9.38 16.97 1.44
C LYS A 38 -10.47 15.90 1.45
N LEU A 39 -11.66 16.25 1.92
CA LEU A 39 -12.77 15.32 1.91
C LEU A 39 -13.21 14.96 0.48
N LEU A 40 -13.24 15.94 -0.42
CA LEU A 40 -13.56 15.73 -1.82
C LEU A 40 -12.49 14.85 -2.51
N GLN A 41 -11.22 15.03 -2.15
CA GLN A 41 -10.14 14.17 -2.61
C GLN A 41 -10.32 12.73 -2.12
N ALA A 42 -10.58 12.52 -0.82
CA ALA A 42 -10.85 11.19 -0.26
C ALA A 42 -12.03 10.51 -0.98
N ARG A 43 -13.12 11.25 -1.20
CA ARG A 43 -14.30 10.78 -1.92
C ARG A 43 -13.99 10.33 -3.36
N HIS A 44 -13.21 11.12 -4.10
CA HIS A 44 -12.88 10.78 -5.49
C HIS A 44 -11.87 9.63 -5.61
N ASN A 45 -10.96 9.50 -4.64
CA ASN A 45 -9.91 8.51 -4.67
C ASN A 45 -10.40 7.12 -4.26
N ASN A 46 -11.49 7.02 -3.49
CA ASN A 46 -12.03 5.77 -2.99
C ASN A 46 -13.37 5.43 -3.66
N PRO A 47 -13.44 4.44 -4.57
CA PRO A 47 -14.70 4.00 -5.19
C PRO A 47 -15.75 3.47 -4.21
N GLU A 48 -15.31 2.98 -3.04
CA GLU A 48 -16.19 2.46 -1.99
C GLU A 48 -16.53 3.51 -0.92
N PHE A 49 -16.12 4.77 -1.10
CA PHE A 49 -16.25 5.83 -0.10
C PHE A 49 -17.68 5.96 0.43
N GLU A 50 -18.67 6.14 -0.45
CA GLU A 50 -20.07 6.27 -0.03
C GLU A 50 -20.59 5.01 0.66
N MET A 51 -20.08 3.84 0.31
CA MET A 51 -20.50 2.58 0.91
C MET A 51 -19.95 2.43 2.34
N GLU A 52 -18.66 2.70 2.55
CA GLU A 52 -18.04 2.69 3.88
C GLU A 52 -18.70 3.73 4.80
N ILE A 53 -18.92 4.94 4.29
CA ILE A 53 -19.64 5.98 5.03
C ILE A 53 -21.09 5.56 5.33
N ALA A 54 -21.78 4.91 4.39
CA ALA A 54 -23.13 4.44 4.60
C ALA A 54 -23.20 3.40 5.73
N GLU A 55 -22.21 2.51 5.82
CA GLU A 55 -22.11 1.53 6.90
C GLU A 55 -21.90 2.22 8.26
N LEU A 56 -21.04 3.24 8.34
CA LEU A 56 -20.90 4.07 9.55
C LEU A 56 -22.21 4.76 9.96
N ILE A 57 -22.94 5.33 9.00
CA ILE A 57 -24.22 6.00 9.28
C ILE A 57 -25.27 5.00 9.78
N CYS A 58 -25.31 3.80 9.18
CA CYS A 58 -26.22 2.72 9.60
C CYS A 58 -25.90 2.17 10.99
N GLY A 59 -24.63 2.23 11.39
CA GLY A 59 -24.14 1.70 12.66
C GLY A 59 -24.17 0.18 12.72
N ASP A 60 -23.98 -0.48 11.57
CA ASP A 60 -23.95 -1.94 11.48
C ASP A 60 -22.52 -2.45 11.70
N ASN A 61 -22.28 -3.16 12.80
CA ASN A 61 -20.98 -3.77 13.14
C ASN A 61 -19.77 -2.81 13.21
N ASN A 62 -19.99 -1.55 13.63
CA ASN A 62 -18.94 -0.53 13.78
C ASN A 62 -19.07 0.26 15.09
N SER A 63 -18.23 1.28 15.28
CA SER A 63 -18.20 2.11 16.49
C SER A 63 -19.26 3.20 16.55
N PHE A 64 -20.23 3.24 15.61
CA PHE A 64 -21.27 4.26 15.53
C PHE A 64 -22.63 3.78 16.03
N PRO A 65 -23.49 4.69 16.53
CA PRO A 65 -24.85 4.35 16.94
C PRO A 65 -25.65 3.68 15.82
N TYR A 66 -26.24 2.52 16.12
CA TYR A 66 -27.15 1.82 15.22
C TYR A 66 -28.37 2.68 14.85
N ARG A 67 -28.70 2.75 13.56
CA ARG A 67 -29.87 3.48 13.04
C ARG A 67 -30.77 2.57 12.21
N SER A 68 -31.98 2.29 12.71
CA SER A 68 -33.03 1.66 11.91
C SER A 68 -33.52 2.60 10.79
N SER A 69 -34.31 2.09 9.84
CA SER A 69 -34.87 2.90 8.74
C SER A 69 -35.59 4.16 9.22
N PHE A 70 -36.34 4.07 10.33
CA PHE A 70 -36.96 5.24 10.96
C PHE A 70 -35.92 6.28 11.42
N PHE A 71 -34.85 5.83 12.09
CA PHE A 71 -33.79 6.72 12.57
C PHE A 71 -32.91 7.24 11.43
N LEU A 72 -32.80 6.56 10.30
CA LEU A 72 -32.13 7.06 9.09
C LEU A 72 -32.92 8.21 8.45
N THR A 73 -34.24 8.06 8.27
CA THR A 73 -35.10 9.17 7.82
C THR A 73 -34.97 10.36 8.75
N LYS A 74 -35.00 10.13 10.07
CA LYS A 74 -34.82 11.19 11.06
C LYS A 74 -33.44 11.86 10.96
N PHE A 75 -32.38 11.07 10.79
CA PHE A 75 -31.01 11.56 10.66
C PHE A 75 -30.87 12.59 9.53
N PHE A 76 -31.39 12.30 8.34
CA PHE A 76 -31.33 13.23 7.21
C PHE A 76 -32.27 14.43 7.39
N LYS A 77 -33.50 14.22 7.88
CA LYS A 77 -34.45 15.32 8.15
C LYS A 77 -33.93 16.30 9.21
N ASP A 78 -33.27 15.83 10.26
CA ASP A 78 -32.67 16.67 11.31
C ASP A 78 -31.51 17.55 10.77
N LEU A 79 -30.92 17.18 9.62
CA LEU A 79 -29.92 17.97 8.90
C LEU A 79 -30.52 18.92 7.85
N GLY A 80 -31.85 18.89 7.66
CA GLY A 80 -32.53 19.64 6.62
C GLY A 80 -32.45 19.00 5.23
N LEU A 81 -32.04 17.72 5.15
CA LEU A 81 -31.91 16.99 3.90
C LEU A 81 -33.21 16.23 3.58
N PRO A 82 -33.73 16.30 2.34
CA PRO A 82 -35.05 15.80 1.99
C PRO A 82 -35.09 14.29 1.69
N PHE A 83 -34.40 13.48 2.49
CA PHE A 83 -34.34 12.03 2.29
C PHE A 83 -35.25 11.28 3.25
N GLU A 84 -35.98 10.31 2.70
CA GLU A 84 -36.85 9.40 3.45
C GLU A 84 -36.61 7.96 3.00
N HIS A 85 -36.34 7.09 3.97
CA HIS A 85 -36.02 5.70 3.70
C HIS A 85 -37.21 4.97 3.06
N ASP A 86 -36.96 4.31 1.94
CA ASP A 86 -37.98 3.73 1.05
C ASP A 86 -38.32 2.25 1.34
N GLY A 87 -37.62 1.63 2.28
CA GLY A 87 -37.82 0.23 2.67
C GLY A 87 -36.83 -0.73 2.04
N THR A 88 -35.93 -0.24 1.18
CA THR A 88 -34.81 -1.01 0.64
C THR A 88 -33.73 -1.26 1.71
N THR A 89 -32.64 -1.93 1.34
CA THR A 89 -31.55 -2.21 2.29
C THR A 89 -30.87 -0.93 2.74
N ARG A 90 -30.90 -0.65 4.05
CA ARG A 90 -30.39 0.56 4.70
C ARG A 90 -29.07 1.09 4.13
N ARG A 91 -28.00 0.27 4.10
CA ARG A 91 -26.68 0.70 3.62
C ARG A 91 -26.66 1.13 2.15
N PHE A 92 -27.41 0.43 1.28
CA PHE A 92 -27.50 0.81 -0.14
C PHE A 92 -28.34 2.08 -0.32
N TRP A 93 -29.44 2.20 0.43
CA TRP A 93 -30.25 3.41 0.43
C TRP A 93 -29.47 4.65 0.91
N VAL A 94 -28.69 4.49 1.99
CA VAL A 94 -27.84 5.56 2.51
C VAL A 94 -26.75 5.91 1.49
N ARG A 95 -26.06 4.93 0.92
CA ARG A 95 -25.06 5.15 -0.15
C ARG A 95 -25.67 5.96 -1.30
N ASP A 96 -26.83 5.56 -1.80
CA ASP A 96 -27.49 6.24 -2.91
C ASP A 96 -27.91 7.66 -2.55
N SER A 97 -28.31 7.89 -1.30
CA SER A 97 -28.60 9.24 -0.79
C SER A 97 -27.34 10.10 -0.71
N LEU A 98 -26.20 9.54 -0.29
CA LEU A 98 -24.91 10.25 -0.21
C LEU A 98 -24.38 10.64 -1.61
N LEU A 99 -24.62 9.81 -2.63
CA LEU A 99 -24.28 10.12 -4.03
C LEU A 99 -25.03 11.37 -4.56
N LEU A 100 -26.14 11.75 -3.94
CA LEU A 100 -26.90 12.94 -4.28
C LEU A 100 -26.43 14.20 -3.53
N LEU A 101 -25.51 14.07 -2.57
CA LEU A 101 -24.99 15.19 -1.78
C LEU A 101 -23.71 15.75 -2.38
N ASP A 102 -23.63 17.07 -2.48
CA ASP A 102 -22.38 17.76 -2.77
C ASP A 102 -21.46 17.78 -1.53
N ILE A 103 -20.23 18.27 -1.71
CA ILE A 103 -19.24 18.29 -0.65
C ILE A 103 -19.64 19.18 0.54
N HIS A 104 -20.50 20.18 0.34
CA HIS A 104 -20.97 21.05 1.41
C HIS A 104 -21.96 20.31 2.30
N ASP A 105 -22.92 19.63 1.70
CA ASP A 105 -23.91 18.83 2.42
C ASP A 105 -23.27 17.57 3.02
N LEU A 106 -22.34 16.93 2.33
CA LEU A 106 -21.59 15.80 2.87
C LEU A 106 -20.74 16.22 4.09
N SER A 107 -20.10 17.39 4.03
CA SER A 107 -19.40 17.97 5.19
C SER A 107 -20.35 18.27 6.37
N LEU A 108 -21.61 18.65 6.08
CA LEU A 108 -22.64 18.84 7.09
C LEU A 108 -23.05 17.51 7.73
N VAL A 109 -23.25 16.47 6.92
CA VAL A 109 -23.55 15.10 7.37
C VAL A 109 -22.51 14.62 8.37
N PHE A 110 -21.21 14.81 8.11
CA PHE A 110 -20.19 14.38 9.07
C PHE A 110 -20.17 15.20 10.35
N ARG A 111 -20.14 16.53 10.23
CA ARG A 111 -19.93 17.41 11.39
C ARG A 111 -21.14 17.46 12.33
N LYS A 112 -22.36 17.40 11.80
CA LYS A 112 -23.59 17.56 12.59
C LYS A 112 -24.44 16.29 12.69
N GLY A 113 -24.28 15.35 11.77
CA GLY A 113 -24.98 14.07 11.77
C GLY A 113 -24.13 12.97 12.40
N LEU A 114 -23.13 12.49 11.67
CA LEU A 114 -22.35 11.30 12.02
C LEU A 114 -21.70 11.43 13.41
N PHE A 115 -21.11 12.58 13.71
CA PHE A 115 -20.48 12.87 15.02
C PHE A 115 -21.41 13.62 16.00
N ASN A 116 -22.73 13.43 15.90
CA ASN A 116 -23.66 14.05 16.83
C ASN A 116 -23.51 13.47 18.25
N LYS A 117 -22.99 14.28 19.18
CA LYS A 117 -22.77 13.85 20.57
C LYS A 117 -24.05 13.42 21.31
N LYS A 118 -25.24 13.91 20.93
CA LYS A 118 -26.50 13.48 21.57
C LYS A 118 -26.84 12.04 21.21
N ASP A 119 -26.62 11.65 19.96
CA ASP A 119 -26.83 10.27 19.50
C ASP A 119 -25.90 9.30 20.23
N PHE A 120 -24.62 9.64 20.32
CA PHE A 120 -23.64 8.84 21.06
C PHE A 120 -24.00 8.72 22.55
N LYS A 121 -24.38 9.82 23.21
CA LYS A 121 -24.81 9.79 24.63
C LYS A 121 -26.03 8.91 24.85
N LYS A 122 -26.98 8.93 23.90
CA LYS A 122 -28.17 8.07 23.98
C LYS A 122 -27.78 6.61 23.80
N TYR A 123 -27.00 6.31 22.77
CA TYR A 123 -26.52 4.96 22.46
C TYR A 123 -25.70 4.35 23.60
N THR A 124 -24.73 5.09 24.15
CA THR A 124 -23.87 4.58 25.23
C THR A 124 -24.66 4.38 26.52
N LYS A 125 -25.64 5.24 26.80
CA LYS A 125 -26.56 5.07 27.94
C LYS A 125 -27.43 3.82 27.79
N GLU A 126 -28.00 3.58 26.60
CA GLU A 126 -28.85 2.42 26.33
C GLU A 126 -28.06 1.11 26.41
N ASN A 127 -26.79 1.12 25.99
CA ASN A 127 -25.92 -0.07 25.95
C ASN A 127 -24.97 -0.20 27.14
N LYS A 128 -25.04 0.71 28.13
CA LYS A 128 -24.15 0.76 29.30
C LYS A 128 -22.65 0.82 28.94
N LEU A 129 -22.32 1.59 27.90
CA LEU A 129 -20.96 1.80 27.42
C LEU A 129 -20.38 3.13 27.94
N ASP A 130 -19.05 3.24 27.94
CA ASP A 130 -18.36 4.49 28.24
C ASP A 130 -18.43 5.45 27.04
N PHE A 131 -18.89 6.68 27.28
CA PHE A 131 -19.09 7.65 26.20
C PHE A 131 -17.79 8.07 25.53
N ASP A 132 -16.76 8.39 26.31
CA ASP A 132 -15.52 8.93 25.76
C ASP A 132 -14.77 7.86 24.97
N SER A 133 -14.72 6.62 25.48
CA SER A 133 -14.15 5.47 24.78
C SER A 133 -14.82 5.21 23.42
N GLU A 134 -16.15 5.08 23.37
CA GLU A 134 -16.85 4.78 22.12
C GLU A 134 -16.75 5.95 21.11
N TYR A 135 -16.82 7.19 21.58
CA TYR A 135 -16.66 8.35 20.71
C TYR A 135 -15.25 8.44 20.11
N GLN A 136 -14.21 8.09 20.88
CA GLN A 136 -12.84 8.03 20.35
C GLN A 136 -12.63 6.89 19.35
N LYS A 137 -13.25 5.71 19.58
CA LYS A 137 -13.22 4.61 18.59
C LYS A 137 -13.83 5.03 17.26
N ALA A 138 -15.00 5.68 17.29
CA ALA A 138 -15.66 6.20 16.11
C ALA A 138 -14.80 7.24 15.35
N ILE A 139 -14.13 8.14 16.08
CA ILE A 139 -13.18 9.08 15.47
C ILE A 139 -12.01 8.33 14.81
N LYS A 140 -11.46 7.31 15.48
CA LYS A 140 -10.34 6.53 14.96
C LYS A 140 -10.73 5.79 13.69
N GLU A 141 -11.85 5.09 13.71
CA GLU A 141 -12.38 4.33 12.56
C GLU A 141 -12.62 5.24 11.34
N PHE A 142 -13.28 6.39 11.54
CA PHE A 142 -13.47 7.36 10.45
C PHE A 142 -12.15 7.96 9.94
N LYS A 143 -11.17 8.19 10.83
CA LYS A 143 -9.83 8.64 10.42
C LYS A 143 -9.10 7.60 9.59
N GLU A 144 -9.24 6.33 9.91
CA GLU A 144 -8.65 5.22 9.14
C GLU A 144 -9.22 5.22 7.72
N ILE A 145 -10.55 5.22 7.57
CA ILE A 145 -11.20 5.33 6.24
C ILE A 145 -10.72 6.55 5.46
N LEU A 146 -10.66 7.73 6.09
CA LEU A 146 -10.19 8.94 5.41
C LEU A 146 -8.71 8.86 5.00
N ASN A 147 -7.85 8.31 5.84
CA ASN A 147 -6.43 8.17 5.53
C ASN A 147 -6.23 7.17 4.40
N ASP A 148 -6.91 6.03 4.46
CA ASP A 148 -6.86 4.99 3.44
C ASP A 148 -7.35 5.57 2.11
N SER A 149 -8.50 6.26 2.12
CA SER A 149 -9.06 6.93 0.94
C SER A 149 -8.11 7.95 0.32
N LEU A 150 -7.39 8.72 1.14
CA LEU A 150 -6.40 9.70 0.66
C LEU A 150 -5.13 9.03 0.12
N GLN A 151 -4.79 7.84 0.61
CA GLN A 151 -3.63 7.05 0.20
C GLN A 151 -3.92 6.13 -1.00
N ILE A 152 -5.15 5.98 -1.48
CA ILE A 152 -5.44 5.14 -2.68
C ILE A 152 -4.74 5.68 -3.94
N ASP A 153 -4.45 6.98 -4.00
CA ASP A 153 -3.64 7.59 -5.09
C ASP A 153 -2.13 7.38 -4.88
N ASP A 154 -1.71 6.99 -3.66
CA ASP A 154 -0.44 6.27 -3.43
C ASP A 154 -0.65 4.78 -3.76
N GLY A 155 -1.36 4.49 -4.86
CA GLY A 155 -1.41 3.15 -5.43
C GLY A 155 0.00 2.60 -5.44
N MET A 156 0.16 1.31 -5.08
CA MET A 156 1.48 0.67 -5.12
C MET A 156 2.09 1.01 -6.46
N ASP A 157 3.18 1.77 -6.43
CA ASP A 157 3.75 2.36 -7.62
C ASP A 157 3.85 1.25 -8.66
N LEU A 158 3.11 1.37 -9.76
CA LEU A 158 3.18 0.36 -10.79
C LEU A 158 4.59 0.36 -11.40
N THR A 159 5.41 1.38 -11.17
CA THR A 159 6.86 1.33 -11.36
C THR A 159 7.50 0.33 -10.37
N TYR A 160 7.08 0.24 -9.11
CA TYR A 160 7.52 -0.81 -8.18
C TYR A 160 7.05 -2.23 -8.57
N LEU A 161 5.89 -2.37 -9.22
CA LEU A 161 5.33 -3.66 -9.67
C LEU A 161 5.70 -4.06 -11.10
N LEU A 162 5.84 -3.07 -11.98
CA LEU A 162 6.08 -3.18 -13.43
C LEU A 162 7.40 -2.50 -13.82
N ASP A 163 8.33 -2.27 -12.88
CA ASP A 163 9.64 -1.72 -13.22
C ASP A 163 10.31 -2.69 -14.18
N LEU A 164 10.24 -2.29 -15.46
CA LEU A 164 11.08 -2.68 -16.57
C LEU A 164 12.54 -2.25 -16.32
N ASN A 165 13.01 -2.35 -15.08
CA ASN A 165 14.41 -2.55 -14.77
C ASN A 165 14.68 -4.03 -15.05
N VAL A 166 15.71 -4.31 -15.85
CA VAL A 166 16.27 -5.67 -16.08
C VAL A 166 16.39 -6.47 -14.76
N ASN A 167 16.54 -5.76 -13.64
CA ASN A 167 16.63 -6.26 -12.27
C ASN A 167 15.35 -6.91 -11.70
N VAL A 168 14.14 -6.49 -12.10
CA VAL A 168 12.87 -7.03 -11.57
C VAL A 168 12.53 -8.36 -12.26
N GLU A 169 12.87 -8.50 -13.54
CA GLU A 169 12.79 -9.79 -14.23
C GLU A 169 13.62 -10.85 -13.49
N LEU A 170 14.80 -10.50 -12.95
CA LEU A 170 15.60 -11.42 -12.12
C LEU A 170 14.87 -11.93 -10.87
N LEU A 171 13.91 -11.18 -10.31
CA LEU A 171 13.09 -11.63 -9.18
C LEU A 171 12.01 -12.62 -9.61
N PHE A 172 11.42 -12.41 -10.78
CA PHE A 172 10.29 -13.19 -11.30
C PHE A 172 10.69 -14.36 -12.21
N ASP A 173 11.89 -14.32 -12.78
CA ASP A 173 12.38 -15.37 -13.66
C ASP A 173 12.52 -16.69 -12.89
N ARG A 174 12.32 -17.80 -13.62
CA ARG A 174 12.12 -19.16 -13.12
C ARG A 174 13.04 -19.48 -11.93
N LYS A 175 12.51 -20.21 -10.93
CA LYS A 175 13.27 -20.73 -9.78
C LYS A 175 14.70 -21.07 -10.18
N THR A 176 15.67 -20.47 -9.50
CA THR A 176 17.07 -20.76 -9.74
C THR A 176 17.30 -22.26 -9.64
N ARG A 177 17.94 -22.83 -10.67
CA ARG A 177 18.28 -24.24 -10.74
C ARG A 177 19.76 -24.37 -11.09
N THR A 178 20.52 -24.84 -10.11
CA THR A 178 21.91 -25.25 -10.28
C THR A 178 22.04 -26.70 -9.78
N ASN A 179 23.26 -27.24 -9.81
CA ASN A 179 23.52 -28.53 -9.17
C ASN A 179 23.70 -28.40 -7.63
N ASP A 180 23.57 -27.19 -7.08
CA ASP A 180 23.68 -26.91 -5.65
C ASP A 180 22.32 -26.44 -5.08
N GLN A 181 21.59 -27.38 -4.47
CA GLN A 181 20.27 -27.11 -3.90
C GLN A 181 20.28 -26.08 -2.76
N GLU A 182 21.40 -25.97 -2.03
CA GLU A 182 21.55 -25.00 -0.96
C GLU A 182 21.68 -23.58 -1.54
N LEU A 183 22.49 -23.43 -2.60
CA LEU A 183 22.60 -22.18 -3.35
C LEU A 183 21.24 -21.76 -3.92
N ASP A 184 20.52 -22.70 -4.54
CA ASP A 184 19.19 -22.44 -5.10
C ASP A 184 18.20 -21.99 -4.00
N SER A 185 18.23 -22.64 -2.84
CA SER A 185 17.37 -22.28 -1.71
C SER A 185 17.66 -20.87 -1.19
N LEU A 186 18.94 -20.50 -1.05
CA LEU A 186 19.33 -19.17 -0.56
C LEU A 186 18.88 -18.07 -1.53
N ILE A 187 19.06 -18.28 -2.84
CA ILE A 187 18.66 -17.29 -3.85
C ILE A 187 17.14 -17.15 -3.90
N ASN A 188 16.39 -18.26 -3.90
CA ASN A 188 14.92 -18.19 -3.94
C ASN A 188 14.36 -17.57 -2.65
N GLU A 189 14.90 -17.91 -1.47
CA GLU A 189 14.48 -17.29 -0.21
C GLU A 189 14.76 -15.78 -0.21
N ALA A 190 15.93 -15.36 -0.72
CA ALA A 190 16.27 -13.94 -0.85
C ALA A 190 15.28 -13.20 -1.76
N LYS A 191 14.92 -13.78 -2.92
CA LYS A 191 13.94 -13.21 -3.85
C LYS A 191 12.56 -13.08 -3.20
N ASP A 192 12.06 -14.14 -2.57
CA ASP A 192 10.73 -14.17 -1.94
C ASP A 192 10.62 -13.11 -0.83
N ARG A 193 11.65 -13.00 0.01
CA ARG A 193 11.67 -12.02 1.13
C ARG A 193 11.81 -10.58 0.65
N PHE A 194 12.44 -10.34 -0.50
CA PHE A 194 12.66 -8.98 -1.00
C PHE A 194 11.35 -8.24 -1.30
N PHE A 195 10.28 -8.97 -1.62
CA PHE A 195 8.94 -8.41 -1.83
C PHE A 195 8.26 -7.91 -0.54
N ILE A 196 8.74 -8.32 0.62
CA ILE A 196 8.17 -7.96 1.93
C ILE A 196 8.96 -6.76 2.48
N PRO A 197 8.37 -5.55 2.60
CA PRO A 197 9.12 -4.35 2.99
C PRO A 197 9.89 -4.45 4.31
N LYS A 198 9.38 -5.22 5.28
CA LYS A 198 10.02 -5.44 6.59
C LYS A 198 11.16 -6.47 6.55
N ASP A 199 11.25 -7.28 5.50
CA ASP A 199 12.23 -8.37 5.37
C ASP A 199 13.35 -8.03 4.38
N LYS A 200 13.35 -6.84 3.76
CA LYS A 200 14.37 -6.44 2.77
C LYS A 200 15.81 -6.58 3.27
N GLN A 201 16.05 -6.29 4.54
CA GLN A 201 17.37 -6.49 5.16
C GLN A 201 17.73 -7.99 5.20
N ILE A 202 16.79 -8.84 5.62
CA ILE A 202 16.98 -10.31 5.66
C ILE A 202 17.20 -10.86 4.24
N ALA A 203 16.47 -10.34 3.25
CA ALA A 203 16.65 -10.70 1.85
C ALA A 203 18.07 -10.39 1.36
N LEU A 204 18.61 -9.22 1.72
CA LEU A 204 19.99 -8.83 1.39
C LEU A 204 21.02 -9.76 2.04
N GLU A 205 20.83 -10.11 3.31
CA GLU A 205 21.70 -11.04 4.05
C GLU A 205 21.73 -12.42 3.38
N LYS A 206 20.55 -12.97 3.06
CA LYS A 206 20.40 -14.26 2.35
C LYS A 206 21.06 -14.26 0.97
N LEU A 207 20.95 -13.16 0.24
CA LEU A 207 21.60 -13.04 -1.06
C LEU A 207 23.14 -13.00 -0.93
N TRP A 208 23.65 -12.42 0.15
CA TRP A 208 25.09 -12.44 0.45
C TRP A 208 25.57 -13.84 0.85
N ASP A 209 24.76 -14.61 1.58
CA ASP A 209 25.05 -16.02 1.84
C ASP A 209 25.13 -16.82 0.54
N ALA A 210 24.20 -16.59 -0.40
CA ALA A 210 24.25 -17.18 -1.73
C ALA A 210 25.53 -16.80 -2.49
N PHE A 211 25.96 -15.54 -2.43
CA PHE A 211 27.21 -15.09 -3.03
C PHE A 211 28.45 -15.76 -2.43
N GLU A 212 28.43 -16.04 -1.13
CA GLU A 212 29.52 -16.77 -0.48
C GLU A 212 29.54 -18.23 -0.87
N ARG A 213 28.35 -18.83 -1.05
CA ARG A 213 28.19 -20.21 -1.50
C ARG A 213 28.64 -20.41 -2.95
N ILE A 214 28.22 -19.55 -3.87
CA ILE A 214 28.55 -19.68 -5.30
C ILE A 214 30.07 -19.56 -5.56
N LYS A 215 30.80 -18.81 -4.73
CA LYS A 215 32.28 -18.74 -4.79
C LYS A 215 32.98 -20.08 -4.55
N THR A 216 32.28 -21.07 -4.01
CA THR A 216 32.76 -22.43 -3.79
C THR A 216 32.13 -23.48 -4.72
N TYR A 217 31.39 -23.05 -5.75
CA TYR A 217 30.63 -23.94 -6.65
C TYR A 217 31.50 -24.99 -7.36
N PHE A 218 32.73 -24.64 -7.79
CA PHE A 218 33.65 -25.57 -8.48
C PHE A 218 34.61 -26.31 -7.53
N GLY A 219 34.53 -26.04 -6.23
CA GLY A 219 35.32 -26.76 -5.23
C GLY A 219 35.64 -25.97 -3.97
N SER A 220 36.16 -26.66 -2.96
CA SER A 220 36.42 -26.13 -1.61
C SER A 220 37.52 -25.07 -1.55
N ASN A 221 38.44 -25.03 -2.52
CA ASN A 221 39.43 -23.96 -2.61
C ASN A 221 38.77 -22.69 -3.16
N LYS A 222 38.25 -21.86 -2.25
CA LYS A 222 37.51 -20.63 -2.55
C LYS A 222 38.21 -19.73 -3.57
N LYS A 223 39.53 -19.55 -3.45
CA LYS A 223 40.29 -18.67 -4.36
C LYS A 223 40.30 -19.25 -5.78
N LYS A 224 40.60 -20.54 -5.92
CA LYS A 224 40.62 -21.22 -7.22
C LYS A 224 39.22 -21.30 -7.85
N SER A 225 38.22 -21.70 -7.05
CA SER A 225 36.82 -21.78 -7.49
C SER A 225 36.27 -20.41 -7.92
N SER A 226 36.57 -19.34 -7.15
CA SER A 226 36.16 -17.99 -7.53
C SER A 226 36.84 -17.53 -8.81
N SER A 227 38.14 -17.80 -9.01
CA SER A 227 38.83 -17.44 -10.25
C SER A 227 38.28 -18.20 -11.47
N GLU A 228 37.91 -19.48 -11.30
CA GLU A 228 37.24 -20.25 -12.35
C GLU A 228 35.86 -19.67 -12.68
N LEU A 229 35.08 -19.30 -11.67
CA LEU A 229 33.78 -18.67 -11.83
C LEU A 229 33.87 -17.32 -12.57
N VAL A 230 34.83 -16.48 -12.20
CA VAL A 230 35.10 -15.20 -12.89
C VAL A 230 35.52 -15.46 -14.33
N SER A 231 36.35 -16.48 -14.58
CA SER A 231 36.80 -16.81 -15.93
C SER A 231 35.66 -17.21 -16.85
N ILE A 232 34.71 -18.03 -16.39
CA ILE A 232 33.55 -18.41 -17.21
C ILE A 232 32.55 -17.25 -17.36
N ALA A 233 32.35 -16.46 -16.31
CA ALA A 233 31.47 -15.28 -16.35
C ALA A 233 32.02 -14.13 -17.20
N SER A 234 33.28 -14.23 -17.61
CA SER A 234 33.95 -13.25 -18.47
C SER A 234 34.13 -13.75 -19.90
N ASP A 235 33.46 -14.84 -20.32
CA ASP A 235 33.53 -15.27 -21.71
C ASP A 235 32.98 -14.17 -22.64
N GLY A 236 33.76 -13.78 -23.64
CA GLY A 236 33.47 -12.63 -24.49
C GLY A 236 33.44 -11.26 -23.80
N PHE A 237 33.92 -11.16 -22.54
CA PHE A 237 33.90 -9.92 -21.74
C PHE A 237 35.24 -9.69 -20.99
N ASN A 238 35.40 -8.53 -20.37
CA ASN A 238 36.64 -8.19 -19.66
C ASN A 238 36.69 -8.87 -18.27
N PHE A 239 37.73 -9.70 -18.05
CA PHE A 239 37.96 -10.43 -16.80
C PHE A 239 38.18 -9.49 -15.61
N GLU A 240 38.99 -8.43 -15.76
CA GLU A 240 39.31 -7.53 -14.66
C GLU A 240 38.07 -6.81 -14.11
N ILE A 241 37.08 -6.50 -14.97
CA ILE A 241 35.83 -5.88 -14.55
C ILE A 241 35.08 -6.83 -13.60
N ILE A 242 34.85 -8.08 -14.01
CA ILE A 242 34.13 -9.06 -13.18
C ILE A 242 34.93 -9.40 -11.92
N GLU A 243 36.25 -9.55 -12.03
CA GLU A 243 37.11 -9.82 -10.88
C GLU A 243 37.07 -8.68 -9.84
N SER A 244 37.08 -7.42 -10.32
CA SER A 244 36.99 -6.25 -9.45
C SER A 244 35.64 -6.17 -8.73
N GLU A 245 34.56 -6.57 -9.39
CA GLU A 245 33.22 -6.61 -8.83
C GLU A 245 33.11 -7.64 -7.70
N PHE A 246 33.64 -8.86 -7.91
CA PHE A 246 33.73 -9.89 -6.87
C PHE A 246 34.51 -9.41 -5.64
N LYS A 247 35.64 -8.72 -5.85
CA LYS A 247 36.47 -8.16 -4.78
C LYS A 247 35.72 -7.07 -4.01
N LEU A 248 35.06 -6.16 -4.72
CA LEU A 248 34.31 -5.06 -4.13
C LEU A 248 33.11 -5.53 -3.31
N LEU A 249 32.29 -6.45 -3.84
CA LEU A 249 31.14 -7.00 -3.11
C LEU A 249 31.56 -7.83 -1.89
N THR A 250 32.69 -8.54 -1.98
CA THR A 250 33.28 -9.21 -0.82
C THR A 250 33.71 -8.20 0.25
N LYS A 251 34.33 -7.08 -0.15
CA LYS A 251 34.70 -6.00 0.77
C LYS A 251 33.47 -5.40 1.46
N ILE A 252 32.42 -5.07 0.69
CA ILE A 252 31.17 -4.51 1.20
C ILE A 252 30.54 -5.46 2.25
N GLY A 253 30.45 -6.76 1.97
CA GLY A 253 29.89 -7.74 2.92
C GLY A 253 30.64 -7.82 4.25
N ASN A 254 31.95 -7.51 4.26
CA ASN A 254 32.78 -7.53 5.46
C ASN A 254 32.77 -6.21 6.25
N GLU A 255 32.44 -5.09 5.61
CA GLU A 255 32.45 -3.74 6.20
C GLU A 255 31.07 -3.32 6.76
N TYR A 256 29.98 -3.87 6.20
CA TYR A 256 28.61 -3.55 6.60
C TYR A 256 27.97 -4.68 7.41
N LYS A 257 26.93 -4.36 8.20
CA LYS A 257 26.06 -5.32 8.90
C LYS A 257 25.16 -6.07 7.90
N ILE A 258 25.79 -6.82 7.00
CA ILE A 258 25.15 -7.70 6.01
C ILE A 258 25.55 -9.15 6.28
N ARG A 259 26.81 -9.39 6.69
CA ARG A 259 27.30 -10.72 7.04
C ARG A 259 27.62 -10.88 8.52
N HIS A 260 28.16 -9.83 9.13
CA HIS A 260 28.61 -9.85 10.52
C HIS A 260 27.82 -8.80 11.30
N HIS A 261 27.04 -9.25 12.29
CA HIS A 261 26.29 -8.36 13.21
C HIS A 261 27.19 -7.80 14.32
N GLU A 262 28.47 -7.58 14.03
CA GLU A 262 29.43 -7.02 14.97
C GLU A 262 29.14 -5.53 15.21
N ILE A 263 29.45 -5.05 16.43
CA ILE A 263 29.06 -3.71 16.91
C ILE A 263 29.74 -2.58 16.10
N ASP A 264 30.89 -2.85 15.50
CA ASP A 264 31.75 -1.92 14.75
C ASP A 264 31.36 -1.74 13.26
N LYS A 265 30.39 -2.51 12.75
CA LYS A 265 29.98 -2.48 11.33
C LYS A 265 28.92 -1.43 11.04
N LEU A 266 28.97 -0.85 9.83
CA LEU A 266 28.02 0.17 9.37
C LEU A 266 26.67 -0.47 9.04
N GLU A 267 25.58 0.16 9.49
CA GLU A 267 24.22 -0.28 9.22
C GLU A 267 23.70 0.29 7.88
N VAL A 268 23.07 -0.54 7.05
CA VAL A 268 22.42 -0.10 5.81
C VAL A 268 20.99 0.37 6.14
N SER A 269 20.88 1.56 6.73
CA SER A 269 19.62 2.03 7.33
C SER A 269 18.56 2.56 6.34
N LYS A 270 18.91 2.79 5.07
CA LYS A 270 18.00 3.36 4.06
C LYS A 270 17.61 2.31 3.02
N SER A 271 16.30 2.08 2.84
CA SER A 271 15.77 1.09 1.88
C SER A 271 16.34 1.23 0.47
N LYS A 272 16.53 2.46 -0.03
CA LYS A 272 17.10 2.68 -1.37
C LYS A 272 18.51 2.10 -1.56
N HIS A 273 19.31 2.01 -0.49
CA HIS A 273 20.66 1.43 -0.55
C HIS A 273 20.60 -0.09 -0.45
N ILE A 274 19.63 -0.64 0.30
CA ILE A 274 19.35 -2.08 0.33
C ILE A 274 18.97 -2.54 -1.09
N ASP A 275 18.05 -1.83 -1.74
CA ASP A 275 17.61 -2.15 -3.10
C ASP A 275 18.79 -2.13 -4.09
N TYR A 276 19.62 -1.08 -4.03
CA TYR A 276 20.84 -0.98 -4.85
C TYR A 276 21.79 -2.17 -4.66
N LEU A 277 22.13 -2.51 -3.41
CA LEU A 277 23.08 -3.60 -3.12
C LEU A 277 22.50 -4.96 -3.48
N PHE A 278 21.21 -5.16 -3.22
CA PHE A 278 20.51 -6.39 -3.54
C PHE A 278 20.56 -6.67 -5.04
N PHE A 279 20.12 -5.72 -5.88
CA PHE A 279 20.11 -5.93 -7.33
C PHE A 279 21.50 -5.97 -7.96
N ARG A 280 22.46 -5.22 -7.41
CA ARG A 280 23.87 -5.32 -7.82
C ARG A 280 24.43 -6.73 -7.60
N MET A 281 24.17 -7.31 -6.44
CA MET A 281 24.58 -8.68 -6.12
C MET A 281 23.82 -9.72 -6.95
N LEU A 282 22.50 -9.56 -7.07
CA LEU A 282 21.64 -10.51 -7.79
C LEU A 282 22.04 -10.60 -9.26
N SER A 283 22.36 -9.46 -9.89
CA SER A 283 22.81 -9.42 -11.29
C SER A 283 24.11 -10.17 -11.51
N LEU A 284 25.06 -10.06 -10.58
CA LEU A 284 26.33 -10.81 -10.66
C LEU A 284 26.12 -12.31 -10.47
N ILE A 285 25.28 -12.70 -9.51
CA ILE A 285 24.92 -14.11 -9.27
C ILE A 285 24.22 -14.70 -10.49
N ASP A 286 23.28 -13.98 -11.11
CA ASP A 286 22.59 -14.41 -12.32
C ASP A 286 23.54 -14.63 -13.50
N LEU A 287 24.46 -13.68 -13.74
CA LEU A 287 25.52 -13.83 -14.75
C LEU A 287 26.32 -15.12 -14.52
N CYS A 288 26.72 -15.37 -13.27
CA CYS A 288 27.47 -16.57 -12.91
C CYS A 288 26.68 -17.85 -13.18
N ILE A 289 25.39 -17.87 -12.84
CA ILE A 289 24.52 -19.04 -13.05
C ILE A 289 24.29 -19.31 -14.53
N LYS A 290 24.04 -18.27 -15.33
CA LYS A 290 23.93 -18.42 -16.79
C LYS A 290 25.21 -19.01 -17.38
N SER A 291 26.37 -18.49 -16.97
CA SER A 291 27.68 -18.99 -17.41
C SER A 291 27.97 -20.42 -16.96
N ILE A 292 27.47 -20.83 -15.79
CA ILE A 292 27.55 -22.22 -15.31
C ILE A 292 26.69 -23.14 -16.18
N ASN A 293 25.49 -22.70 -16.56
CA ASN A 293 24.52 -23.50 -17.32
C ASN A 293 24.84 -23.58 -18.82
N GLU A 294 25.63 -22.66 -19.35
CA GLU A 294 26.12 -22.66 -20.73
C GLU A 294 27.33 -23.57 -20.96
N LYS A 295 27.98 -24.03 -19.88
CA LYS A 295 29.17 -24.91 -19.89
C LYS A 295 28.80 -26.39 -19.97
#